data_AF-A0A3E0P5X8-F1
#
_entry.id   AF-A0A3E0P5X8-F1
#
_cell.length_a   1.000
_cell.length_b   1.000
_cell.length_c   1.000
_cell.angle_alpha   90.00
_cell.angle_beta   90.00
_cell.angle_gamma   90.00
#
_symmetry.space_group_name_H-M   'P 1'
#
loop_
_entity.id
_entity.type
_entity.pdbx_description
1 polymer ?
#
loop_
_entity_poly.entity_id
_entity_poly.type
_entity_poly.pdbx_seq_one_letter_code
_entity_poly.pdbx_strand_id
1 'polypeptide(L)'
;MSDQALSEHALLSDCHSAALVDKSGSIEWWPVPQFDDPSVFARLLDPDAGHFSITGRDVVDVERHYLDGSLVLRTTVTTKTGKYQLTEALAMAEGVREHDIGDDSPHALLRHILCLEGVVNLDI
;
A
#
# COMPACT_ATOMS: atom_id res chain seq x y z
N MET A 1 -16.65 -9.94 -5.35
CA MET A 1 -15.25 -10.39 -5.28
C MET A 1 -14.47 -9.78 -6.41
N SER A 2 -13.25 -9.32 -6.16
CA SER A 2 -12.38 -8.69 -7.17
C SER A 2 -12.03 -9.67 -8.30
N ASP A 3 -12.03 -9.17 -9.54
CA ASP A 3 -11.58 -9.92 -10.72
C ASP A 3 -10.05 -9.90 -10.90
N GLN A 4 -9.33 -9.14 -10.05
CA GLN A 4 -7.87 -9.11 -10.09
C GLN A 4 -7.26 -10.37 -9.45
N ALA A 5 -6.25 -10.93 -10.09
CA ALA A 5 -5.51 -12.05 -9.51
C ALA A 5 -4.81 -11.62 -8.20
N LEU A 6 -4.79 -12.49 -7.20
CA LEU A 6 -4.13 -12.21 -5.92
C LEU A 6 -2.64 -11.85 -6.09
N SER A 7 -1.97 -12.46 -7.08
CA SER A 7 -0.56 -12.17 -7.43
C SER A 7 -0.31 -10.73 -7.88
N GLU A 8 -1.36 -9.98 -8.21
CA GLU A 8 -1.27 -8.58 -8.61
C GLU A 8 -1.15 -7.65 -7.40
N HIS A 9 -1.39 -8.17 -6.18
CA HIS A 9 -1.32 -7.40 -4.95
C HIS A 9 0.05 -7.52 -4.29
N ALA A 10 0.53 -6.40 -3.73
CA ALA A 10 1.65 -6.35 -2.81
C ALA A 10 1.15 -6.48 -1.37
N LEU A 11 2.00 -7.01 -0.50
CA LEU A 11 1.75 -7.23 0.93
C LEU A 11 2.58 -6.24 1.72
N LEU A 12 1.94 -5.49 2.62
CA LEU A 12 2.59 -4.75 3.71
C LEU A 12 2.24 -5.45 5.02
N SER A 13 3.12 -5.40 6.01
CA SER A 13 2.90 -6.00 7.33
C SER A 13 3.72 -5.29 8.40
N ASP A 14 3.14 -5.17 9.58
CA ASP A 14 3.77 -4.76 10.84
C ASP A 14 3.96 -5.96 11.79
N CYS A 15 3.89 -7.19 11.26
CA CYS A 15 3.88 -8.47 11.99
C CYS A 15 2.65 -8.73 12.88
N HIS A 16 1.75 -7.75 13.06
CA HIS A 16 0.45 -7.94 13.71
C HIS A 16 -0.69 -8.14 12.70
N SER A 17 -0.62 -7.39 11.60
CA SER A 17 -1.60 -7.35 10.53
C SER A 17 -0.94 -7.35 9.17
N ALA A 18 -1.76 -7.30 8.12
CA ALA A 18 -1.28 -7.06 6.77
C ALA A 18 -2.24 -6.18 5.98
N ALA A 19 -1.67 -5.38 5.07
CA ALA A 19 -2.43 -4.66 4.07
C ALA A 19 -2.10 -5.20 2.68
N LEU A 20 -3.12 -5.39 1.84
CA LEU A 20 -2.95 -5.73 0.43
C LEU A 20 -3.13 -4.50 -0.44
N VAL A 21 -2.12 -4.22 -1.26
CA VAL A 21 -2.06 -3.06 -2.15
C VAL A 21 -2.14 -3.53 -3.59
N ASP A 22 -3.09 -3.01 -4.36
CA ASP A 22 -3.20 -3.35 -5.78
C ASP A 22 -2.08 -2.69 -6.63
N LYS A 23 -2.15 -2.83 -7.96
CA LYS A 23 -1.20 -2.19 -8.89
C LYS A 23 -1.36 -0.68 -8.99
N SER A 24 -2.53 -0.13 -8.69
CA SER A 24 -2.80 1.30 -8.81
C SER A 24 -2.40 2.10 -7.57
N GLY A 25 -2.08 1.43 -6.46
CA GLY A 25 -1.88 2.08 -5.17
C GLY A 25 -3.20 2.19 -4.39
N SER A 26 -4.06 1.19 -4.48
CA SER A 26 -5.27 1.06 -3.67
C SER A 26 -5.07 0.02 -2.58
N ILE A 27 -5.44 0.36 -1.35
CA ILE A 27 -5.51 -0.58 -0.23
C ILE A 27 -6.84 -1.32 -0.33
N GLU A 28 -6.79 -2.59 -0.70
CA GLU A 28 -7.96 -3.43 -1.02
C GLU A 28 -8.42 -4.29 0.17
N TRP A 29 -7.51 -4.57 1.09
CA TRP A 29 -7.78 -5.36 2.30
C TRP A 29 -6.82 -4.98 3.42
N TRP A 30 -7.35 -4.72 4.62
CA TRP A 30 -6.52 -4.46 5.81
C TRP A 30 -7.29 -4.76 7.11
N PRO A 31 -7.13 -5.97 7.69
CA PRO A 31 -7.56 -6.30 9.06
C PRO A 31 -6.64 -5.60 10.06
N VAL A 32 -7.21 -5.03 11.11
CA VAL A 32 -6.44 -4.30 12.14
C VAL A 32 -7.24 -4.32 13.45
N PRO A 33 -6.60 -4.54 14.61
CA PRO A 33 -5.16 -4.69 14.84
C PRO A 33 -4.51 -6.01 14.40
N GLN A 34 -5.25 -7.11 14.32
CA GLN A 34 -4.69 -8.45 14.01
C GLN A 34 -5.36 -9.12 12.80
N PHE A 35 -4.72 -10.17 12.25
CA PHE A 35 -5.17 -10.85 11.03
C PHE A 35 -6.60 -11.41 11.06
N ASP A 36 -7.10 -11.78 12.24
CA ASP A 36 -8.43 -12.34 12.47
C ASP A 36 -9.48 -11.30 12.87
N ASP A 37 -9.11 -10.02 12.94
CA ASP A 37 -10.04 -8.94 13.21
C ASP A 37 -10.79 -8.46 11.95
N PRO A 38 -11.94 -7.78 12.13
CA PRO A 38 -12.63 -7.12 11.05
C PRO A 38 -11.72 -6.17 10.25
N SER A 39 -11.88 -6.17 8.93
CA SER A 39 -11.07 -5.31 8.06
C SER A 39 -11.65 -3.90 7.92
N VAL A 40 -10.78 -2.90 7.96
CA VAL A 40 -11.13 -1.50 7.67
C VAL A 40 -11.48 -1.34 6.18
N PHE A 41 -10.79 -2.09 5.32
CA PHE A 41 -11.08 -2.22 3.90
C PHE A 41 -11.20 -3.70 3.55
N ALA A 42 -12.13 -4.07 2.67
CA ALA A 42 -12.29 -5.43 2.19
C ALA A 42 -12.80 -5.52 0.73
N ARG A 43 -12.47 -4.52 -0.11
CA ARG A 43 -12.82 -4.48 -1.53
C ARG A 43 -12.40 -5.74 -2.31
N LEU A 44 -11.31 -6.39 -1.88
CA LEU A 44 -10.88 -7.67 -2.43
C LEU A 44 -12.00 -8.74 -2.37
N LEU A 45 -12.76 -8.78 -1.27
CA LEU A 45 -13.82 -9.76 -1.02
C LEU A 45 -15.18 -9.25 -1.52
N ASP A 46 -15.50 -7.98 -1.28
CA ASP A 46 -16.76 -7.35 -1.66
C ASP A 46 -16.48 -5.95 -2.22
N PRO A 47 -16.82 -5.67 -3.50
CA PRO A 47 -16.57 -4.36 -4.14
C PRO A 47 -17.09 -3.15 -3.36
N ASP A 48 -18.13 -3.34 -2.54
CA ASP A 48 -18.75 -2.29 -1.74
C ASP A 48 -18.13 -2.14 -0.32
N ALA A 49 -17.21 -3.03 0.08
CA ALA A 49 -16.59 -3.04 1.41
C ALA A 49 -15.38 -2.10 1.56
N GLY A 50 -15.34 -1.03 0.77
CA GLY A 50 -14.40 0.09 0.93
C GLY A 50 -12.96 -0.21 0.53
N HIS A 51 -12.26 0.86 0.15
CA HIS A 51 -10.83 0.88 -0.17
C HIS A 51 -10.29 2.29 0.06
N PHE A 52 -8.96 2.44 0.08
CA PHE A 52 -8.31 3.75 0.10
C PHE A 52 -7.21 3.81 -0.95
N SER A 53 -7.29 4.76 -1.88
CA SER A 53 -6.40 4.79 -3.04
C SER A 53 -5.73 6.15 -3.20
N ILE A 54 -4.51 6.12 -3.73
CA ILE A 54 -3.80 7.32 -4.20
C ILE A 54 -3.38 6.97 -5.62
N THR A 55 -4.12 7.46 -6.60
CA THR A 55 -3.96 7.04 -8.00
C THR A 55 -3.69 8.25 -8.89
N GLY A 56 -2.86 8.04 -9.91
CA GLY A 56 -2.59 9.06 -10.92
C GLY A 56 -3.69 9.07 -11.98
N ARG A 57 -4.01 10.24 -12.51
CA ARG A 57 -4.82 10.33 -13.74
C ARG A 57 -3.95 10.08 -14.97
N ASP A 58 -4.56 9.51 -16.01
CA ASP A 58 -3.89 9.25 -17.30
C ASP A 58 -2.60 8.42 -17.16
N VAL A 59 -2.64 7.36 -16.34
CA VAL A 59 -1.51 6.42 -16.16
C VAL A 59 -1.15 5.77 -17.49
N VAL A 60 0.15 5.78 -17.78
CA VAL A 60 0.77 5.16 -18.96
C VAL A 60 1.49 3.87 -18.56
N ASP A 61 2.19 3.90 -17.42
CA ASP A 61 3.01 2.80 -16.96
C ASP A 61 3.14 2.77 -15.43
N VAL A 62 3.33 1.58 -14.87
CA VAL A 62 3.48 1.33 -13.44
C VAL A 62 4.57 0.30 -13.20
N GLU A 63 5.60 0.69 -12.45
CA GLU A 63 6.67 -0.18 -11.99
C GLU A 63 6.63 -0.30 -10.47
N ARG A 64 6.78 -1.51 -9.94
CA ARG A 64 6.74 -1.78 -8.49
C ARG A 64 7.89 -2.67 -8.06
N HIS A 65 8.47 -2.36 -6.91
CA HIS A 65 9.41 -3.24 -6.21
C HIS A 65 9.38 -2.93 -4.72
N TYR A 66 9.75 -3.92 -3.90
CA TYR A 66 10.10 -3.65 -2.51
C TYR A 66 11.49 -3.05 -2.44
N LEU A 67 11.73 -2.15 -1.49
CA LEU A 67 13.08 -1.69 -1.21
C LEU A 67 13.89 -2.82 -0.58
N ASP A 68 15.13 -2.95 -1.02
CA ASP A 68 16.02 -4.05 -0.64
C ASP A 68 16.04 -4.27 0.87
N GLY A 69 15.78 -5.52 1.29
CA GLY A 69 15.81 -5.92 2.69
C GLY A 69 14.64 -5.40 3.53
N SER A 70 13.55 -4.94 2.93
CA SER A 70 12.39 -4.41 3.65
C SER A 70 11.05 -4.83 3.02
N LEU A 71 9.97 -4.68 3.78
CA LEU A 71 8.60 -4.80 3.29
C LEU A 71 8.01 -3.42 2.91
N VAL A 72 8.87 -2.49 2.50
CA VAL A 72 8.48 -1.15 2.03
C VAL A 72 8.25 -1.20 0.52
N LEU A 73 7.02 -0.98 0.09
CA LEU A 73 6.65 -0.97 -1.32
C LEU A 73 6.99 0.37 -1.95
N ARG A 74 7.68 0.36 -3.09
CA ARG A 74 7.87 1.53 -3.96
C ARG A 74 7.18 1.29 -5.29
N THR A 75 6.26 2.18 -5.62
CA THR A 75 5.52 2.20 -6.88
C THR A 75 5.85 3.48 -7.63
N THR A 76 6.48 3.35 -8.80
CA THR A 76 6.72 4.47 -9.71
C THR A 76 5.64 4.45 -10.78
N VAL A 77 4.94 5.57 -10.92
CA VAL A 77 3.84 5.70 -11.87
C VAL A 77 4.17 6.81 -12.86
N THR A 78 4.13 6.45 -14.13
CA THR A 78 4.27 7.40 -15.25
C THR A 78 2.88 7.74 -15.76
N THR A 79 2.55 9.03 -15.81
CA THR A 79 1.33 9.54 -16.44
C THR A 79 1.67 10.25 -17.75
N LYS A 80 0.65 10.68 -18.51
CA LYS A 80 0.88 11.47 -19.72
C LYS A 80 1.59 12.81 -19.49
N THR A 81 1.56 13.36 -18.27
CA THR A 81 2.03 14.72 -17.96
C THR A 81 3.17 14.78 -16.95
N GLY A 82 3.51 13.66 -16.31
CA GLY A 82 4.54 13.62 -15.29
C GLY A 82 4.77 12.22 -14.74
N LYS A 83 5.59 12.14 -13.69
CA LYS A 83 5.94 10.90 -13.01
C LYS A 83 5.96 11.14 -11.52
N TYR A 84 5.38 10.21 -10.76
CA TYR A 84 5.46 10.23 -9.30
C TYR A 84 5.86 8.88 -8.75
N GLN A 85 6.35 8.91 -7.53
CA GLN A 85 6.65 7.74 -6.73
C GLN A 85 5.73 7.73 -5.51
N LEU A 86 5.10 6.60 -5.27
CA LEU A 86 4.38 6.29 -4.05
C LEU A 86 5.21 5.27 -3.26
N THR A 87 5.53 5.57 -2.01
CA THR A 87 6.27 4.67 -1.11
C THR A 87 5.41 4.37 0.11
N GLU A 88 5.22 3.09 0.40
CA GLU A 88 4.20 2.61 1.33
C GLU A 88 4.75 1.56 2.28
N ALA A 89 4.35 1.64 3.55
CA ALA A 89 4.73 0.70 4.60
C ALA A 89 3.70 0.72 5.73
N LEU A 90 3.56 -0.39 6.46
CA LEU A 90 3.03 -0.32 7.82
C LEU A 90 4.17 0.07 8.76
N ALA A 91 3.92 1.06 9.61
CA ALA A 91 4.90 1.54 10.58
C ALA A 91 5.15 0.50 11.65
N MET A 92 6.41 0.41 12.09
CA MET A 92 6.81 -0.32 13.29
C MET A 92 6.95 0.66 14.45
N ALA A 93 6.88 0.15 15.68
CA ALA A 93 7.13 0.97 16.86
C ALA A 93 8.57 1.54 16.87
N GLU A 94 8.77 2.65 17.57
CA GLU A 94 10.08 3.29 17.62
C GLU A 94 11.09 2.39 18.34
N GLY A 95 12.24 2.14 17.71
CA GLY A 95 13.36 1.43 18.32
C GLY A 95 13.26 -0.10 18.31
N VAL A 96 12.16 -0.70 17.85
CA VAL A 96 12.04 -2.17 17.76
C VAL A 96 12.99 -2.74 16.72
N ARG A 97 13.54 -3.92 17.03
CA ARG A 97 14.49 -4.64 16.18
C ARG A 97 14.35 -6.14 16.36
N GLU A 98 14.74 -6.89 15.35
CA GLU A 98 14.87 -8.36 15.41
C GLU A 98 13.62 -9.05 15.99
N HIS A 99 13.72 -9.64 17.18
CA HIS A 99 12.63 -10.38 17.81
C HIS A 99 11.53 -9.49 18.41
N ASP A 100 11.79 -8.19 18.58
CA ASP A 100 10.82 -7.22 19.09
C ASP A 100 9.95 -6.66 17.94
N ILE A 101 10.17 -7.09 16.69
CA ILE A 101 9.36 -6.64 15.56
C ILE A 101 7.92 -7.13 15.74
N GLY A 102 7.01 -6.15 15.81
CA GLY A 102 5.58 -6.36 16.08
C GLY A 102 5.15 -5.76 17.41
N ASP A 103 6.07 -5.70 18.39
CA ASP A 103 5.77 -5.12 19.69
C ASP A 103 5.34 -3.66 19.55
N ASP A 104 4.29 -3.30 20.30
CA ASP A 104 3.70 -1.97 20.36
C ASP A 104 3.39 -1.35 18.98
N SER A 105 3.02 -2.19 17.99
CA SER A 105 2.72 -1.70 16.64
C SER A 105 1.75 -0.50 16.66
N PRO A 106 2.09 0.61 15.98
CA PRO A 106 1.20 1.76 15.89
C PRO A 106 0.00 1.51 14.97
N HIS A 107 -0.03 0.38 14.25
CA HIS A 107 -1.06 0.04 13.26
C HIS A 107 -1.29 1.16 12.24
N ALA A 108 -0.20 1.82 11.83
CA ALA A 108 -0.25 3.01 10.99
C ALA A 108 0.26 2.70 9.58
N LEU A 109 -0.58 2.96 8.58
CA LEU A 109 -0.17 2.92 7.18
C LEU A 109 0.49 4.25 6.81
N LEU A 110 1.77 4.19 6.45
CA LEU A 110 2.54 5.31 5.92
C LEU A 110 2.47 5.28 4.40
N ARG A 111 2.12 6.43 3.81
CA ARG A 111 2.09 6.63 2.35
C ARG A 111 2.76 7.94 2.02
N HIS A 112 3.89 7.87 1.34
CA HIS A 112 4.70 9.03 0.95
C HIS A 112 4.69 9.19 -0.57
N ILE A 113 4.25 10.35 -1.03
CA ILE A 113 4.18 10.69 -2.45
C ILE A 113 5.28 11.69 -2.80
N LEU A 114 6.04 11.42 -3.85
CA LEU A 114 7.02 12.33 -4.41
C LEU A 114 6.76 12.53 -5.91
N CYS A 115 6.54 13.77 -6.34
CA CYS A 115 6.56 14.10 -7.78
C CYS A 115 8.02 14.10 -8.25
N LEU A 116 8.34 13.23 -9.20
CA LEU A 116 9.69 13.10 -9.75
C LEU A 116 9.91 14.03 -10.93
N GLU A 117 8.90 14.15 -11.81
CA GLU A 117 8.98 14.89 -13.07
C GLU A 117 7.61 15.46 -13.46
N GLY A 118 7.61 16.66 -14.05
CA GLY A 118 6.41 17.24 -14.66
C GLY A 118 5.30 17.64 -13.67
N VAL A 119 4.06 17.50 -14.11
CA VAL A 119 2.85 17.78 -13.30
C VAL A 119 2.03 16.51 -13.21
N VAL A 120 1.68 16.13 -11.99
CA VAL A 120 0.90 14.94 -11.70
C VAL A 120 -0.39 15.35 -11.01
N ASN A 121 -1.52 14.89 -11.55
CA ASN A 121 -2.83 15.02 -10.91
C ASN A 121 -3.19 13.69 -10.25
N LEU A 122 -3.51 13.74 -8.97
CA LEU A 122 -3.82 12.57 -8.16
C LEU A 122 -5.28 12.60 -7.71
N ASP A 123 -5.89 11.42 -7.67
CA ASP A 123 -7.16 11.16 -7.00
C ASP A 123 -6.86 10.43 -5.67
N ILE A 124 -7.40 10.98 -4.58
CA ILE A 124 -7.21 10.52 -3.19
C ILE A 124 -8.57 10.42 -2.51
#